data_AF-A0A968E882-F1
#
_entry.id   AF-A0A968E882-F1
#
_cell.length_a   1.000
_cell.length_b   1.000
_cell.length_c   1.000
_cell.angle_alpha   90.00
_cell.angle_beta   90.00
_cell.angle_gamma   90.00
#
_symmetry.space_group_name_H-M   'P 1'
#
loop_
_entity.id
_entity.type
_entity.pdbx_description
1 polymer ?
#
loop_
_entity_poly.entity_id
_entity_poly.type
_entity_poly.pdbx_seq_one_letter_code
_entity_poly.pdbx_strand_id
1 'polypeptide(L)'
;DNSDSAVPTEKAVKTYVDASATPPGGSNTQVQYNDNGSFGGDAEMVYDDSSNVLNVYQLTADEVKLEGQLDVLLLHTGDKLLLE
;
A
#
# COMPACT_ATOMS: atom_id res chain seq x y z
N ASP A 1 -2.54 -28.06 37.14
CA ASP A 1 -1.52 -27.41 36.28
C ASP A 1 -2.23 -26.72 35.14
N ASN A 2 -2.01 -25.40 34.97
CA ASN A 2 -2.54 -24.61 33.87
C ASN A 2 -1.38 -24.11 32.98
N SER A 3 -1.71 -23.51 31.83
CA SER A 3 -0.72 -22.88 30.93
C SER A 3 0.15 -21.84 31.65
N ASP A 4 -0.39 -21.19 32.67
CA ASP A 4 0.27 -20.08 33.36
C ASP A 4 1.46 -20.55 34.23
N SER A 5 1.50 -21.83 34.59
CA SER A 5 2.58 -22.43 35.39
C SER A 5 3.62 -23.19 34.57
N ALA A 6 3.40 -23.37 33.26
CA ALA A 6 4.29 -24.11 32.36
C ALA A 6 5.16 -23.12 31.56
N VAL A 7 6.48 -23.33 31.54
CA VAL A 7 7.37 -22.55 30.68
C VAL A 7 7.39 -23.19 29.28
N PRO A 8 6.98 -22.48 28.22
CA PRO A 8 7.01 -23.01 26.86
C PRO A 8 8.46 -23.19 26.40
N THR A 9 8.69 -24.22 25.56
CA THR A 9 10.00 -24.39 24.89
C THR A 9 10.25 -23.25 23.91
N GLU A 10 11.51 -22.93 23.62
CA GLU A 10 11.87 -21.96 22.57
C GLU A 10 11.22 -22.28 21.22
N LYS A 11 11.13 -23.58 20.88
CA LYS A 11 10.44 -24.06 19.68
C LYS A 11 8.96 -23.71 19.69
N ALA A 12 8.27 -23.92 20.82
CA ALA A 12 6.85 -23.60 20.95
C ALA A 12 6.60 -22.08 20.85
N VAL A 13 7.46 -21.28 21.47
CA VAL A 13 7.41 -19.81 21.34
C VAL A 13 7.60 -19.39 19.89
N LYS A 14 8.62 -19.93 19.20
CA LYS A 14 8.88 -19.61 17.79
C LYS A 14 7.72 -19.97 16.89
N THR A 15 7.14 -21.17 17.05
CA THR A 15 5.97 -21.60 16.27
C THR A 15 4.77 -20.67 16.47
N TYR A 16 4.51 -20.23 17.70
CA TYR A 16 3.42 -19.28 17.97
C TYR A 16 3.65 -17.92 17.30
N VAL A 17 4.88 -17.39 17.41
CA VAL A 17 5.25 -16.12 16.78
C VAL A 17 5.16 -16.21 15.26
N ASP A 18 5.69 -17.26 14.64
CA ASP A 18 5.66 -17.47 13.19
C ASP A 18 4.22 -17.60 12.67
N ALA A 19 3.34 -18.30 13.42
CA ALA A 19 1.92 -18.43 13.07
C ALA A 19 1.14 -17.12 13.24
N SER A 20 1.63 -16.21 14.09
CA SER A 20 1.03 -14.89 14.31
C SER A 20 1.60 -13.81 13.39
N ALA A 21 2.72 -14.08 12.72
CA ALA A 21 3.34 -13.15 11.80
C ALA A 21 2.58 -13.16 10.46
N THR A 22 2.03 -12.02 10.10
CA THR A 22 1.42 -11.79 8.78
C THR A 22 2.42 -11.06 7.88
N PRO A 23 2.91 -11.69 6.80
CA PRO A 23 3.76 -11.01 5.84
C PRO A 23 3.01 -9.84 5.18
N PRO A 24 3.71 -8.80 4.70
CA PRO A 24 3.12 -7.83 3.78
C PRO A 24 2.56 -8.54 2.53
N GLY A 25 1.45 -8.04 1.99
CA GLY A 25 0.88 -8.53 0.74
C GLY A 25 1.60 -7.99 -0.49
N GLY A 26 1.61 -8.75 -1.59
CA GLY A 26 2.17 -8.30 -2.87
C GLY A 26 3.71 -8.29 -2.94
N SER A 27 4.22 -7.72 -4.04
CA SER A 27 5.66 -7.55 -4.31
C SER A 27 6.21 -6.31 -3.62
N ASN A 28 7.54 -6.23 -3.47
CA ASN A 28 8.21 -4.99 -3.03
C ASN A 28 7.69 -3.80 -3.85
N THR A 29 7.57 -2.62 -3.22
CA THR A 29 7.01 -1.36 -3.76
C THR A 29 5.50 -1.27 -3.93
N GLN A 30 4.76 -2.37 -3.82
CA GLN A 30 3.29 -2.35 -3.90
C GLN A 30 2.67 -1.79 -2.62
N VAL A 31 1.65 -0.94 -2.75
CA VAL A 31 0.91 -0.39 -1.61
C VAL A 31 0.08 -1.48 -0.93
N GLN A 32 0.14 -1.51 0.40
CA GLN A 32 -0.66 -2.42 1.22
C GLN A 32 -2.09 -1.91 1.40
N TYR A 33 -3.06 -2.81 1.32
CA TYR A 33 -4.44 -2.55 1.68
C TYR A 33 -5.01 -3.71 2.51
N ASN A 34 -6.19 -3.49 3.09
CA ASN A 34 -6.92 -4.52 3.81
C ASN A 34 -7.81 -5.30 2.82
N ASP A 35 -7.44 -6.53 2.53
CA ASP A 35 -8.25 -7.48 1.76
C ASP A 35 -9.00 -8.40 2.73
N ASN A 36 -10.19 -7.98 3.15
CA ASN A 36 -11.11 -8.77 3.97
C ASN A 36 -10.48 -9.34 5.27
N GLY A 37 -9.61 -8.57 5.92
CA GLY A 37 -8.92 -8.93 7.16
C GLY A 37 -7.49 -9.43 6.97
N SER A 38 -7.00 -9.50 5.72
CA SER A 38 -5.62 -9.85 5.38
C SER A 38 -4.89 -8.69 4.72
N PHE A 39 -3.56 -8.70 4.75
CA PHE A 39 -2.76 -7.77 3.96
C PHE A 39 -2.83 -8.15 2.48
N GLY A 40 -3.40 -7.27 1.66
CA GLY A 40 -3.34 -7.32 0.19
C GLY A 40 -2.32 -6.32 -0.34
N GLY A 41 -1.66 -6.65 -1.45
CA GLY A 41 -0.83 -5.70 -2.21
C GLY A 41 -1.55 -5.30 -3.50
N ASP A 42 -1.55 -4.02 -3.82
CA ASP A 42 -2.09 -3.51 -5.08
C ASP A 42 -0.97 -3.41 -6.13
N ALA A 43 -1.09 -4.19 -7.21
CA ALA A 43 -0.09 -4.24 -8.26
C ALA A 43 -0.06 -2.98 -9.15
N GLU A 44 -1.13 -2.19 -9.14
CA GLU A 44 -1.28 -0.96 -9.92
C GLU A 44 -0.93 0.29 -9.09
N MET A 45 -0.79 0.16 -7.76
CA MET A 45 -0.32 1.21 -6.87
C MET A 45 1.11 0.93 -6.38
N VAL A 46 2.08 1.60 -7.01
CA VAL A 46 3.51 1.37 -6.79
C VAL A 46 4.19 2.61 -6.23
N TYR A 47 4.74 2.52 -5.01
CA TYR A 47 5.52 3.56 -4.36
C TYR A 47 7.02 3.32 -4.53
N ASP A 48 7.70 4.28 -5.13
CA ASP A 48 9.16 4.34 -5.23
C ASP A 48 9.71 5.24 -4.12
N ASP A 49 10.41 4.64 -3.15
CA ASP A 49 10.99 5.33 -2.00
C ASP A 49 12.20 6.18 -2.36
N SER A 50 12.85 5.90 -3.48
CA SER A 50 14.02 6.63 -3.95
C SER A 50 13.61 7.96 -4.58
N SER A 51 12.48 7.98 -5.29
CA SER A 51 11.92 9.20 -5.90
C SER A 51 10.79 9.83 -5.08
N ASN A 52 10.28 9.15 -4.05
CA ASN A 52 9.11 9.55 -3.26
C ASN A 52 7.87 9.77 -4.16
N VAL A 53 7.66 8.88 -5.13
CA VAL A 53 6.56 8.93 -6.10
C VAL A 53 5.64 7.73 -5.91
N LEU A 54 4.34 8.00 -5.82
CA LEU A 54 3.29 6.99 -5.90
C LEU A 54 2.68 6.98 -7.30
N ASN A 55 2.78 5.85 -8.00
CA ASN A 55 2.05 5.60 -9.23
C ASN A 55 0.66 5.07 -8.88
N VAL A 56 -0.38 5.61 -9.51
CA VAL A 56 -1.78 5.21 -9.32
C VAL A 56 -2.43 5.10 -10.68
N TYR A 57 -3.13 3.99 -10.96
CA TYR A 57 -3.83 3.80 -12.24
C TYR A 57 -5.06 4.71 -12.38
N GLN A 58 -5.89 4.79 -11.33
CA GLN A 58 -7.05 5.66 -11.27
C GLN A 58 -7.19 6.27 -9.87
N LEU A 59 -7.43 7.59 -9.81
CA LEU A 59 -7.70 8.31 -8.56
C LEU A 59 -9.08 8.96 -8.65
N THR A 60 -9.97 8.60 -7.72
CA THR A 60 -11.23 9.30 -7.49
C THR A 60 -11.12 10.00 -6.14
N ALA A 61 -11.20 11.33 -6.13
CA ALA A 61 -11.10 12.15 -4.92
C ALA A 61 -12.02 13.38 -5.05
N ASP A 62 -12.58 13.82 -3.93
CA ASP A 62 -13.42 15.02 -3.88
C ASP A 62 -12.60 16.30 -4.13
N GLU A 63 -11.35 16.31 -3.68
CA GLU A 63 -10.39 17.40 -3.90
C GLU A 63 -8.97 16.83 -4.02
N VAL A 64 -8.20 17.32 -4.99
CA VAL A 64 -6.76 17.02 -5.11
C VAL A 64 -5.99 18.33 -4.96
N LYS A 65 -5.22 18.47 -3.89
CA LYS A 65 -4.32 19.61 -3.64
C LYS A 65 -2.90 19.25 -4.07
N LEU A 66 -2.31 20.08 -4.92
CA LEU A 66 -0.95 19.89 -5.43
C LEU A 66 -0.12 21.12 -5.02
N GLU A 67 0.75 20.94 -4.02
CA GLU A 67 1.57 22.00 -3.42
C GLU A 67 2.92 22.20 -4.15
N GLY A 68 3.06 21.68 -5.38
CA GLY A 68 4.29 21.67 -6.17
C GLY A 68 4.05 21.98 -7.65
N GLN A 69 5.07 21.73 -8.50
CA GLN A 69 4.93 21.91 -9.94
C GLN A 69 3.82 21.00 -10.48
N LEU A 70 2.80 21.63 -11.05
CA LEU A 70 1.78 20.96 -11.81
C LEU A 70 2.28 20.77 -13.25
N ASP A 71 2.98 19.66 -13.52
CA ASP A 71 3.25 19.24 -14.90
C ASP A 71 1.97 18.65 -15.50
N VAL A 72 1.00 19.52 -15.73
CA VAL A 72 -0.21 19.17 -16.45
C VAL A 72 0.13 19.12 -17.94
N LEU A 73 0.24 17.92 -18.49
CA LEU A 73 -0.25 17.71 -19.85
C LEU A 73 -1.77 17.65 -19.71
N LEU A 74 -2.48 18.70 -20.10
CA LEU A 74 -3.93 18.62 -20.31
C LEU A 74 -4.17 17.61 -21.45
N LEU A 75 -4.22 16.32 -21.17
CA LEU A 75 -4.95 15.39 -22.03
C LEU A 75 -6.43 15.59 -21.70
N HIS A 76 -6.97 16.75 -22.08
CA HIS A 76 -8.40 16.92 -22.19
C HIS A 76 -8.91 15.84 -23.14
N THR A 77 -9.77 14.97 -22.62
CA THR A 77 -10.76 14.28 -23.43
C THR A 77 -11.62 15.34 -24.11
N GLY A 78 -11.22 15.76 -25.31
CA GLY A 78 -12.09 16.44 -26.28
C GLY A 78 -12.07 17.97 -26.35
N ASP A 79 -11.77 18.72 -25.28
CA ASP A 79 -11.86 20.19 -25.36
C ASP A 79 -10.53 20.83 -25.79
N LYS A 80 -10.47 21.26 -27.06
CA LYS A 80 -9.38 22.08 -27.61
C LYS A 80 -9.12 23.28 -26.69
N LEU A 81 -7.85 23.46 -26.31
CA LEU A 81 -7.33 24.72 -25.81
C LEU A 81 -7.56 25.81 -26.89
N LEU A 82 -8.64 26.58 -26.76
CA LEU A 82 -8.84 27.79 -27.55
C LEU A 82 -8.00 28.89 -26.90
N LEU A 83 -6.87 29.23 -27.51
CA LEU A 83 -6.22 30.51 -27.24
C LEU A 83 -6.94 31.56 -28.09
N GLU A 84 -7.58 32.53 -27.45
CA GLU A 84 -7.75 33.86 -28.03
C GLU A 84 -6.50 34.72 -27.77
#